data_AF-A0A2U1XV24-F1
#
_entry.id   AF-A0A2U1XV24-F1
#
_cell.length_a   1.000
_cell.length_b   1.000
_cell.length_c   1.000
_cell.angle_alpha   90.00
_cell.angle_beta   90.00
_cell.angle_gamma   90.00
#
_symmetry.space_group_name_H-M   'P 1'
#
loop_
_entity.id
_entity.type
_entity.pdbx_description
1 polymer ?
#
loop_
_entity_poly.entity_id
_entity_poly.type
_entity_poly.pdbx_seq_one_letter_code
_entity_poly.pdbx_strand_id
1 'polypeptide(L)'
;MTAEDGAAGMAALSICESLVIAMVEKGLLTVEEARGVLEDAAAAHLRQETAGLADGYQQSAVRAIERLVLQVDAAGQSGRR
;
A
#
# COMPACT_ATOMS: atom_id res chain seq x y z
N MET A 1 -0.97 18.64 -11.13
CA MET A 1 -0.08 17.45 -11.14
C MET A 1 0.70 17.48 -12.43
N THR A 2 2.03 17.60 -12.34
CA THR A 2 2.91 17.48 -13.50
C THR A 2 3.13 15.99 -13.83
N ALA A 3 3.61 15.69 -15.04
CA ALA A 3 3.97 14.30 -15.39
C ALA A 3 5.09 13.75 -14.49
N GLU A 4 5.99 14.62 -14.03
CA GLU A 4 7.09 14.28 -13.12
C GLU A 4 6.57 13.92 -11.72
N ASP A 5 5.55 14.62 -11.20
CA ASP A 5 4.89 14.28 -9.93
C ASP A 5 4.26 12.87 -9.98
N GLY A 6 3.65 12.52 -11.11
CA GLY A 6 3.06 11.21 -11.33
C GLY A 6 4.11 10.09 -11.38
N ALA A 7 5.23 10.33 -12.07
CA ALA A 7 6.35 9.39 -12.14
C ALA A 7 7.00 9.19 -10.76
N ALA A 8 7.19 10.27 -10.00
CA ALA A 8 7.71 10.21 -8.64
C ALA A 8 6.78 9.43 -7.69
N GLY A 9 5.47 9.64 -7.78
CA GLY A 9 4.48 8.89 -7.01
C GLY A 9 4.49 7.39 -7.32
N MET A 10 4.58 7.01 -8.60
CA MET A 10 4.69 5.61 -9.01
C MET A 10 5.99 4.98 -8.51
N ALA A 11 7.12 5.68 -8.62
CA ALA A 11 8.40 5.18 -8.13
C ALA A 11 8.37 4.97 -6.61
N ALA A 12 7.82 5.93 -5.85
CA ALA A 12 7.68 5.81 -4.40
C ALA A 12 6.79 4.61 -4.01
N LEU A 13 5.65 4.41 -4.70
CA LEU A 13 4.79 3.26 -4.47
C LEU A 13 5.53 1.93 -4.71
N SER A 14 6.22 1.79 -5.85
CA SER A 14 6.96 0.56 -6.17
C SER A 14 8.09 0.27 -5.18
N ILE A 15 8.77 1.30 -4.68
CA ILE A 15 9.81 1.15 -3.66
C ILE A 15 9.20 0.68 -2.34
N CYS A 16 8.12 1.32 -1.88
CA CYS A 16 7.45 0.94 -0.65
C CYS A 16 6.87 -0.48 -0.71
N GLU A 17 6.28 -0.85 -1.85
CA GLU A 17 5.77 -2.21 -2.11
C GLU A 17 6.90 -3.25 -1.98
N SER A 18 8.02 -3.01 -2.67
CA SER A 18 9.18 -3.90 -2.61
C SER A 18 9.73 -4.03 -1.19
N LEU A 19 9.75 -2.93 -0.43
CA LEU A 19 10.23 -2.92 0.94
C LEU A 19 9.32 -3.73 1.87
N VAL A 20 8.00 -3.53 1.82
CA VAL A 20 7.04 -4.27 2.65
C VAL A 20 7.08 -5.75 2.34
N ILE A 21 7.12 -6.12 1.05
CA ILE A 21 7.25 -7.53 0.63
C ILE A 21 8.54 -8.14 1.18
N ALA A 22 9.68 -7.46 1.02
CA ALA A 22 10.96 -7.95 1.53
C ALA A 22 10.95 -8.09 3.07
N MET A 23 10.29 -7.19 3.79
CA MET A 23 10.14 -7.30 5.25
C MET A 23 9.36 -8.55 5.64
N VAL A 24 8.28 -8.88 4.92
CA VAL A 24 7.50 -10.11 5.15
C VAL A 24 8.31 -11.36 4.80
N GLU A 25 8.97 -11.38 3.65
CA GLU A 25 9.80 -12.52 3.20
C GLU A 25 10.98 -12.80 4.14
N LYS A 26 11.55 -11.75 4.76
CA LYS A 26 12.62 -11.88 5.75
C LYS A 26 12.12 -12.13 7.17
N GLY A 27 10.80 -12.22 7.37
CA GLY A 27 10.19 -12.45 8.68
C GLY A 27 10.34 -11.27 9.65
N LEU A 28 10.59 -10.07 9.15
CA LEU A 28 10.61 -8.84 9.95
C LEU A 28 9.20 -8.36 10.31
N LEU A 29 8.21 -8.72 9.50
CA LEU A 29 6.79 -8.54 9.76
C LEU A 29 6.07 -9.84 9.46
N THR A 30 5.04 -10.16 10.26
CA THR A 30 4.07 -11.17 9.84
C THR A 30 3.17 -10.61 8.73
N VAL A 31 2.50 -11.52 8.00
CA VAL A 31 1.50 -11.13 6.99
C VAL A 31 0.39 -10.32 7.65
N GLU A 32 -0.03 -10.72 8.84
CA GLU A 32 -1.10 -10.05 9.60
C GLU A 32 -0.70 -8.64 10.04
N GLU A 33 0.55 -8.44 10.48
CA GLU A 33 1.08 -7.12 10.85
C GLU A 33 1.16 -6.20 9.63
N ALA A 34 1.74 -6.68 8.53
CA ALA A 34 1.85 -5.90 7.30
C ALA A 34 0.45 -5.55 6.73
N ARG A 35 -0.48 -6.52 6.73
CA ARG A 35 -1.86 -6.30 6.31
C ARG A 35 -2.58 -5.28 7.20
N GLY A 36 -2.44 -5.37 8.52
CA GLY A 36 -3.06 -4.42 9.45
C GLY A 36 -2.60 -2.98 9.21
N VAL A 37 -1.30 -2.76 9.03
CA VAL A 37 -0.75 -1.43 8.71
C VAL A 37 -1.29 -0.88 7.39
N LEU A 38 -1.44 -1.73 6.37
CA LEU A 38 -2.00 -1.33 5.08
C LEU A 38 -3.50 -1.02 5.19
N GLU A 39 -4.28 -1.84 5.90
CA GLU A 39 -5.70 -1.58 6.16
C GLU A 39 -5.91 -0.26 6.93
N ASP A 40 -5.07 0.02 7.92
CA ASP A 40 -5.08 1.29 8.66
C ASP A 40 -4.77 2.48 7.75
N ALA A 41 -3.80 2.34 6.85
CA ALA A 41 -3.47 3.38 5.87
C ALA A 41 -4.64 3.64 4.91
N ALA A 42 -5.29 2.60 4.41
CA ALA A 42 -6.49 2.74 3.57
C ALA A 42 -7.63 3.44 4.33
N ALA A 43 -7.87 3.07 5.58
CA ALA A 43 -8.88 3.69 6.42
C ALA A 43 -8.59 5.18 6.71
N ALA A 44 -7.32 5.57 6.82
CA ALA A 44 -6.94 6.97 6.97
C ALA A 44 -7.31 7.80 5.72
N HIS A 45 -7.03 7.27 4.52
CA HIS A 45 -7.41 7.91 3.26
C HIS A 45 -8.94 8.07 3.12
N LEU A 46 -9.72 7.07 3.53
CA LEU A 46 -11.19 7.16 3.56
C LEU A 46 -11.70 8.20 4.57
N ARG A 47 -11.03 8.35 5.73
CA ARG A 47 -11.45 9.32 6.75
C ARG A 47 -11.16 10.78 6.37
N GLN A 48 -10.17 11.00 5.51
CA GLN A 48 -9.79 12.32 4.99
C GLN A 48 -10.80 12.90 3.98
N GLU A 49 -11.83 12.16 3.59
CA GLU A 49 -12.89 12.56 2.66
C GLU A 49 -13.76 13.75 3.18
N THR A 50 -13.55 14.20 4.42
CA THR A 50 -14.36 15.22 5.10
C THR A 50 -14.07 16.68 4.68
N ALA A 51 -13.26 16.94 3.64
CA ALA A 51 -12.87 18.32 3.26
C ALA A 51 -12.92 18.60 1.75
N GLY A 52 -14.05 18.32 1.09
CA GLY A 52 -14.56 19.08 -0.06
C GLY A 52 -13.82 19.04 -1.41
N LEU A 53 -12.59 18.51 -1.49
CA LEU A 53 -11.81 18.42 -2.73
C LEU A 53 -10.93 17.15 -2.68
N ALA A 54 -11.22 16.17 -3.56
CA ALA A 54 -10.36 15.03 -3.98
C ALA A 54 -10.90 13.59 -3.76
N ASP A 55 -12.17 13.32 -4.08
CA ASP A 55 -12.75 11.95 -4.07
C ASP A 55 -11.92 10.94 -4.93
N GLY A 56 -11.57 11.32 -6.16
CA GLY A 56 -10.85 10.43 -7.08
C GLY A 56 -9.42 10.05 -6.66
N TYR A 57 -8.70 10.94 -5.97
CA TYR A 57 -7.33 10.65 -5.54
C TYR A 57 -7.30 9.74 -4.31
N GLN A 58 -8.22 9.96 -3.36
CA GLN A 58 -8.31 9.09 -2.18
C GLN A 58 -8.75 7.68 -2.56
N GLN A 59 -9.75 7.53 -3.45
CA GLN A 59 -10.11 6.21 -3.96
C GLN A 59 -8.96 5.54 -4.71
N SER A 60 -8.15 6.29 -5.46
CA SER A 60 -6.99 5.74 -6.17
C SER A 60 -5.92 5.25 -5.18
N ALA A 61 -5.68 6.00 -4.10
CA ALA A 61 -4.75 5.60 -3.03
C ALA A 61 -5.25 4.34 -2.30
N VAL A 62 -6.54 4.27 -1.94
CA VAL A 62 -7.14 3.09 -1.32
C VAL A 62 -6.99 1.85 -2.21
N ARG A 63 -7.31 1.95 -3.50
CA ARG A 63 -7.15 0.83 -4.45
C ARG A 63 -5.70 0.37 -4.59
N ALA A 64 -4.74 1.30 -4.55
CA ALA A 64 -3.32 0.95 -4.60
C ALA A 64 -2.89 0.17 -3.34
N ILE A 65 -3.40 0.58 -2.17
CA ILE A 65 -3.13 -0.09 -0.89
C ILE A 65 -3.78 -1.48 -0.85
N GLU A 66 -5.05 -1.62 -1.27
CA GLU A 66 -5.75 -2.91 -1.35
C GLU A 66 -5.00 -3.89 -2.27
N ARG A 67 -4.45 -3.40 -3.38
CA ARG A 67 -3.61 -4.23 -4.26
C ARG A 67 -2.34 -4.70 -3.56
N LEU A 68 -1.72 -3.86 -2.73
CA LEU A 68 -0.51 -4.22 -1.98
C LEU A 68 -0.81 -5.28 -0.91
N VAL A 69 -1.97 -5.23 -0.25
CA VAL A 69 -2.42 -6.28 0.69
C VAL A 69 -2.42 -7.65 0.02
N LEU A 70 -2.99 -7.75 -1.18
CA LEU A 70 -3.03 -9.02 -1.93
C LEU A 70 -1.63 -9.55 -2.26
N GLN A 71 -0.66 -8.66 -2.49
CA GLN A 71 0.72 -9.05 -2.77
C GLN A 71 1.46 -9.52 -1.51
N VAL A 72 1.22 -8.86 -0.38
CA VAL A 72 1.74 -9.25 0.93
C VAL A 72 1.24 -10.65 1.32
N ASP A 73 -0.05 -10.93 1.13
CA ASP A 73 -0.63 -12.24 1.38
C ASP A 73 0.01 -13.34 0.51
N ALA A 74 0.33 -13.01 -0.75
CA ALA A 74 1.02 -13.92 -1.66
C ALA A 74 2.49 -14.15 -1.26
N ALA A 75 3.20 -13.10 -0.86
CA ALA A 75 4.59 -13.18 -0.41
C ALA A 75 4.74 -14.08 0.84
N GLY A 76 3.81 -13.96 1.79
CA GLY A 76 3.78 -14.80 2.98
C GLY A 76 3.55 -16.30 2.69
N GLN A 77 2.87 -16.64 1.60
CA GLN A 77 2.72 -18.04 1.15
C GLN A 77 3.98 -18.57 0.46
N SER A 78 4.73 -17.69 -0.23
CA SER A 78 5.99 -18.03 -0.90
C SER A 78 7.09 -18.37 0.10
N GLY A 79 7.24 -17.57 1.16
CA GLY A 79 8.25 -17.79 2.21
C GLY A 79 8.03 -19.02 3.09
N ARG A 80 6.86 -19.67 3.01
CA ARG A 80 6.52 -20.92 3.72
C ARG A 80 6.84 -22.19 2.92
N ARG A 81 7.25 -22.06 1.65
CA ARG A 81 7.69 -23.17 0.79
C ARG A 81 9.19 -23.40 0.93
#